data_AF-A0A2A2L754-F1
#
_entry.id   AF-A0A2A2L754-F1
#
_cell.length_a   1.000
_cell.length_b   1.000
_cell.length_c   1.000
_cell.angle_alpha   90.00
_cell.angle_beta   90.00
_cell.angle_gamma   90.00
#
_symmetry.space_group_name_H-M   'P 1'
#
loop_
_entity.id
_entity.type
_entity.pdbx_description
1 polymer ?
#
loop_
_entity_poly.entity_id
_entity_poly.type
_entity_poly.pdbx_seq_one_letter_code
_entity_poly.pdbx_strand_id
1 'polypeptide(L)'
;MPPDDPWDSQQPESKSGGRSKKRAKEDDSQQTQDTQQQGNASQSQVTASQGVGTQNSSLSRKALLKNAKLGKMISTGVMNAFRGFIESKDEQGAQTSLKQLRIVYMKSLENPSMKASFSEEFDISFGNLVAGNFDMEARQQAIRLMIKFIYSMAVEDKGTLLLPAFIQYCVTLMTCEDSIVRQNIVFIVGCLFEENKKLNEEILSDEQRNALYRLLLNGHNDKVAVVRAEVVRAVASLQNDDIDSEFTEALEKAPNEILLDSQRDMCMETRAMVVKYRSVQNGDALQSLFKIAESDPILKVRQEAFARIASVDMKLLSEHRRDLTKLTLEALTESGSESRHACRVYFLNQMIDSCVKFLKSEAEKDQQNDSFLASSQPEPEYDEEHFYAVSPYVFLKLFVDMQDLVESVPIVRCLLNLVDNRIKRGQFTSTREQFAEIISRDVFPVIITKKTYTQLISTTYEDQLRFAFFWRVMLEVFIEKCDSMSAERWAILARIAPTLEETCVLVRK
;
A
#
# COMPACT_ATOMS: atom_id res chain seq x y z
N MET A 1 -42.23 33.10 -6.08
CA MET A 1 -40.88 33.69 -6.13
C MET A 1 -39.87 32.57 -6.01
N PRO A 2 -39.32 32.06 -7.12
CA PRO A 2 -38.07 31.33 -7.12
C PRO A 2 -36.88 32.31 -7.28
N PRO A 3 -35.72 32.03 -6.67
CA PRO A 3 -34.52 32.85 -6.77
C PRO A 3 -33.62 32.44 -7.95
N ASP A 4 -32.77 33.41 -8.30
CA ASP A 4 -31.97 33.56 -9.50
C ASP A 4 -30.73 32.66 -9.61
N ASP A 5 -30.40 32.33 -10.86
CA ASP A 5 -29.07 31.93 -11.36
C ASP A 5 -28.05 33.06 -11.21
N PRO A 6 -26.77 32.74 -10.95
CA PRO A 6 -25.67 33.62 -11.33
C PRO A 6 -24.60 32.83 -12.11
N TRP A 7 -24.79 32.77 -13.43
CA TRP A 7 -23.70 32.57 -14.39
C TRP A 7 -23.72 33.73 -15.38
N ASP A 8 -22.92 34.76 -15.09
CA ASP A 8 -22.13 35.49 -16.09
C ASP A 8 -21.40 36.66 -15.41
N SER A 9 -20.07 36.73 -15.56
CA SER A 9 -19.39 37.89 -16.14
C SER A 9 -17.87 37.88 -15.92
N GLN A 10 -17.15 37.71 -17.04
CA GLN A 10 -16.03 38.54 -17.48
C GLN A 10 -14.60 38.34 -16.90
N GLN A 11 -13.83 37.63 -17.73
CA GLN A 11 -12.46 37.82 -18.25
C GLN A 11 -11.64 39.13 -17.98
N PRO A 12 -10.31 39.11 -18.29
CA PRO A 12 -9.24 39.66 -17.48
C PRO A 12 -8.70 41.03 -17.96
N GLU A 13 -7.97 41.72 -17.08
CA GLU A 13 -7.09 42.82 -17.46
C GLU A 13 -5.64 42.61 -17.07
N SER A 14 -4.79 43.27 -17.84
CA SER A 14 -3.35 43.11 -17.92
C SER A 14 -2.64 44.45 -17.78
N LYS A 15 -1.37 44.36 -17.35
CA LYS A 15 -0.23 45.28 -17.59
C LYS A 15 0.00 46.48 -16.64
N SER A 16 1.24 46.50 -16.15
CA SER A 16 2.30 47.54 -16.32
C SER A 16 3.04 47.75 -14.99
N GLY A 17 4.33 48.02 -14.85
CA GLY A 17 5.57 48.21 -15.64
C GLY A 17 6.73 48.13 -14.60
N GLY A 18 8.04 48.09 -14.83
CA GLY A 18 8.96 48.46 -15.91
C GLY A 18 10.39 48.03 -15.49
N ARG A 19 11.25 47.61 -16.43
CA ARG A 19 12.52 48.25 -16.87
C ARG A 19 13.49 48.66 -15.73
N SER A 20 14.78 48.30 -15.71
CA SER A 20 15.77 48.38 -16.80
C SER A 20 17.11 47.69 -16.49
N LYS A 21 17.82 47.37 -17.58
CA LYS A 21 19.22 46.90 -17.73
C LYS A 21 20.28 47.77 -17.02
N LYS A 22 21.42 47.15 -16.66
CA LYS A 22 22.76 47.70 -16.92
C LYS A 22 23.85 46.61 -16.93
N ARG A 23 24.64 46.59 -18.02
CA ARG A 23 25.98 45.98 -18.14
C ARG A 23 26.99 46.92 -17.49
N ALA A 24 28.07 46.37 -16.92
CA ALA A 24 29.39 46.99 -16.93
C ALA A 24 30.48 45.92 -16.84
N LYS A 25 31.51 46.11 -17.67
CA LYS A 25 32.84 45.48 -17.67
C LYS A 25 33.77 46.35 -16.81
N GLU A 26 34.77 45.74 -16.18
CA GLU A 26 36.13 46.23 -15.81
C GLU A 26 36.78 45.04 -15.05
N ASP A 27 37.75 44.29 -15.60
CA ASP A 27 39.19 44.58 -15.75
C ASP A 27 39.83 45.26 -14.52
N ASP A 28 40.57 44.49 -13.70
CA ASP A 28 41.97 44.83 -13.41
C ASP A 28 42.78 43.67 -12.78
N SER A 29 43.78 43.23 -13.55
CA SER A 29 45.20 43.00 -13.25
C SER A 29 45.68 42.98 -11.78
N GLN A 30 46.45 41.95 -11.38
CA GLN A 30 47.82 42.09 -10.81
C GLN A 30 48.55 40.75 -10.57
N GLN A 31 49.73 40.66 -11.22
CA GLN A 31 51.04 40.18 -10.73
C GLN A 31 51.26 38.68 -10.39
N THR A 32 51.89 37.94 -11.30
CA THR A 32 53.34 37.55 -11.36
C THR A 32 53.86 36.66 -10.23
N GLN A 33 54.29 35.44 -10.58
CA GLN A 33 55.72 35.09 -10.46
C GLN A 33 56.11 33.91 -11.37
N ASP A 34 57.24 34.13 -12.05
CA ASP A 34 57.98 33.23 -12.93
C ASP A 34 58.56 32.02 -12.19
N THR A 35 58.72 30.89 -12.90
CA THR A 35 60.02 30.20 -12.94
C THR A 35 60.19 29.46 -14.28
N GLN A 36 61.17 29.91 -15.06
CA GLN A 36 61.73 29.22 -16.22
C GLN A 36 62.67 28.09 -15.79
N GLN A 37 62.70 27.01 -16.57
CA GLN A 37 63.92 26.28 -16.99
C GLN A 37 63.56 25.59 -18.32
N GLN A 38 64.05 26.09 -19.48
CA GLN A 38 65.22 25.57 -20.21
C GLN A 38 65.24 24.03 -20.27
N GLY A 39 65.19 23.35 -21.41
CA GLY A 39 65.56 23.67 -22.78
C GLY A 39 66.40 22.50 -23.30
N ASN A 40 66.04 21.91 -24.45
CA ASN A 40 66.99 21.61 -25.52
C ASN A 40 66.33 20.98 -26.73
N ALA A 41 66.67 21.57 -27.88
CA ALA A 41 66.37 21.12 -29.21
C ALA A 41 67.30 19.97 -29.63
N SER A 42 66.81 19.12 -30.52
CA SER A 42 67.66 18.43 -31.50
C SER A 42 66.86 18.29 -32.79
N GLN A 43 67.28 19.06 -33.80
CA GLN A 43 66.92 18.91 -35.21
C GLN A 43 67.56 17.63 -35.75
N SER A 44 66.91 16.96 -36.71
CA SER A 44 67.56 16.49 -37.95
C SER A 44 66.55 15.98 -38.99
N GLN A 45 66.51 16.73 -40.08
CA GLN A 45 66.38 16.39 -41.51
C GLN A 45 65.64 15.12 -41.99
N VAL A 46 64.57 15.41 -42.74
CA VAL A 46 64.17 14.90 -44.07
C VAL A 46 65.13 13.93 -44.78
N THR A 47 64.62 12.73 -45.09
CA THR A 47 64.90 12.02 -46.35
C THR A 47 63.60 11.38 -46.87
N ALA A 48 63.30 11.62 -48.14
CA ALA A 48 62.19 11.02 -48.86
C ALA A 48 62.51 9.59 -49.30
N SER A 49 61.55 8.67 -49.11
CA SER A 49 61.44 7.45 -49.90
C SER A 49 59.97 7.11 -50.11
N GLN A 50 59.62 6.94 -51.39
CA GLN A 50 58.31 6.53 -51.85
C GLN A 50 58.05 5.06 -51.54
N GLY A 51 56.80 4.74 -51.21
CA GLY A 51 56.15 3.56 -51.77
C GLY A 51 55.76 2.44 -50.82
N VAL A 52 54.45 2.14 -50.87
CA VAL A 52 53.78 0.86 -50.62
C VAL A 52 53.30 0.60 -49.19
N GLY A 53 51.97 0.64 -49.01
CA GLY A 53 51.31 -0.26 -48.06
C GLY A 53 50.31 0.31 -47.06
N THR A 54 49.62 1.43 -47.31
CA THR A 54 48.40 1.74 -46.55
C THR A 54 47.30 0.73 -46.88
N GLN A 55 47.00 -0.17 -45.95
CA GLN A 55 45.66 -0.73 -45.81
C GLN A 55 45.21 -0.66 -44.34
N ASN A 56 44.00 -0.13 -44.20
CA ASN A 56 43.13 -0.13 -43.02
C ASN A 56 43.28 0.98 -41.97
N SER A 57 42.83 2.18 -42.31
CA SER A 57 41.97 2.98 -41.41
C SER A 57 41.30 4.14 -42.17
N SER A 58 40.16 3.89 -42.81
CA SER A 58 39.31 4.99 -43.28
C SER A 58 37.83 4.63 -43.19
N LEU A 59 37.31 4.62 -41.96
CA LEU A 59 35.90 4.93 -41.77
C LEU A 59 35.67 6.33 -42.34
N SER A 60 34.95 6.41 -43.46
CA SER A 60 34.59 7.66 -44.12
C SER A 60 34.03 8.65 -43.09
N ARG A 61 34.47 9.91 -43.13
CA ARG A 61 33.98 11.00 -42.25
C ARG A 61 32.44 11.07 -42.23
N LYS A 62 31.78 10.71 -43.35
CA LYS A 62 30.32 10.59 -43.46
C LYS A 62 29.74 9.45 -42.62
N ALA A 63 30.42 8.31 -42.54
CA ALA A 63 30.02 7.18 -41.69
C ALA A 63 30.14 7.52 -40.19
N LEU A 64 31.22 8.21 -39.80
CA LEU A 64 31.40 8.71 -38.42
C LEU A 64 30.31 9.71 -38.02
N LEU A 65 30.00 10.68 -38.89
CA LEU A 65 28.90 11.63 -38.68
C LEU A 65 27.52 10.97 -38.62
N LYS A 66 27.28 9.92 -39.43
CA LYS A 66 26.05 9.15 -39.41
C LYS A 66 25.91 8.38 -38.09
N ASN A 67 26.98 7.72 -37.64
CA ASN A 67 26.99 7.00 -36.37
C ASN A 67 26.79 7.93 -35.17
N ALA A 68 27.44 9.10 -35.15
CA ALA A 68 27.25 10.09 -34.08
C ALA A 68 25.81 10.62 -34.01
N LYS A 69 25.16 10.89 -35.16
CA LYS A 69 23.74 11.28 -35.19
C LYS A 69 22.83 10.17 -34.66
N LEU A 70 23.13 8.93 -35.02
CA LEU A 70 22.33 7.77 -34.63
C LEU A 70 22.48 7.50 -33.12
N GLY A 71 23.69 7.58 -32.57
CA GLY A 71 23.95 7.49 -31.13
C GLY A 71 23.21 8.57 -30.33
N LYS A 72 23.21 9.83 -30.81
CA LYS A 72 22.45 10.92 -30.19
C LYS A 72 20.93 10.65 -30.19
N MET A 73 20.41 10.08 -31.26
CA MET A 73 18.98 9.70 -31.34
C MET A 73 18.64 8.58 -30.34
N ILE A 74 19.53 7.59 -30.17
CA ILE A 74 19.37 6.53 -29.15
C ILE A 74 19.35 7.15 -27.75
N SER A 75 20.36 7.93 -27.39
CA SER A 75 20.44 8.58 -26.07
C SER A 75 19.22 9.48 -25.79
N THR A 76 18.82 10.31 -26.77
CA THR A 76 17.59 11.13 -26.65
C THR A 76 16.34 10.26 -26.45
N GLY A 77 16.27 9.12 -27.14
CA GLY A 77 15.18 8.17 -27.02
C GLY A 77 15.07 7.57 -25.62
N VAL A 78 16.20 7.20 -25.01
CA VAL A 78 16.28 6.69 -23.63
C VAL A 78 15.87 7.78 -22.63
N MET A 79 16.47 8.97 -22.70
CA MET A 79 16.14 10.09 -21.81
C MET A 79 14.66 10.44 -21.83
N ASN A 80 14.06 10.51 -23.02
CA ASN A 80 12.65 10.82 -23.16
C ASN A 80 11.74 9.73 -22.59
N ALA A 81 12.13 8.46 -22.70
CA ALA A 81 11.38 7.36 -22.10
C ALA A 81 11.41 7.41 -20.57
N PHE A 82 12.59 7.62 -19.96
CA PHE A 82 12.72 7.77 -18.51
C PHE A 82 11.97 9.00 -17.99
N ARG A 83 12.03 10.13 -18.70
CA ARG A 83 11.22 11.30 -18.39
C ARG A 83 9.73 10.97 -18.42
N GLY A 84 9.29 10.27 -19.47
CA GLY A 84 7.90 9.83 -19.60
C GLY A 84 7.46 8.91 -18.46
N PHE A 85 8.33 8.03 -17.95
CA PHE A 85 8.02 7.19 -16.79
C PHE A 85 7.80 7.99 -15.50
N ILE A 86 8.55 9.07 -15.31
CA ILE A 86 8.45 9.92 -14.11
C ILE A 86 7.25 10.86 -14.21
N GLU A 87 6.97 11.40 -15.40
CA GLU A 87 5.96 12.44 -15.62
C GLU A 87 4.57 11.89 -15.99
N SER A 88 4.45 10.61 -16.37
CA SER A 88 3.17 10.02 -16.78
C SER A 88 2.17 10.01 -15.62
N LYS A 89 0.99 10.60 -15.85
CA LYS A 89 -0.13 10.60 -14.89
C LYS A 89 -1.16 9.51 -15.14
N ASP A 90 -1.08 8.87 -16.30
CA ASP A 90 -2.01 7.82 -16.73
C ASP A 90 -1.25 6.60 -17.29
N GLU A 91 -1.98 5.49 -17.37
CA GLU A 91 -1.43 4.23 -17.87
C GLU A 91 -1.03 4.32 -19.35
N GLN A 92 -1.74 5.10 -20.15
CA GLN A 92 -1.47 5.23 -21.59
C GLN A 92 -0.12 5.92 -21.87
N GLY A 93 0.21 6.97 -21.13
CA GLY A 93 1.50 7.66 -21.21
C GLY A 93 2.66 6.77 -20.76
N ALA A 94 2.46 6.00 -19.69
CA ALA A 94 3.42 5.00 -19.22
C ALA A 94 3.70 3.92 -20.29
N GLN A 95 2.65 3.37 -20.90
CA GLN A 95 2.76 2.37 -21.98
C GLN A 95 3.45 2.92 -23.22
N THR A 96 3.21 4.19 -23.57
CA THR A 96 3.87 4.84 -24.71
C THR A 96 5.37 4.97 -24.47
N SER A 97 5.77 5.37 -23.27
CA SER A 97 7.17 5.48 -22.86
C SER A 97 7.88 4.12 -22.89
N LEU A 98 7.19 3.06 -22.46
CA LEU A 98 7.71 1.70 -22.48
C LEU A 98 7.92 1.19 -23.92
N LYS A 99 6.95 1.44 -24.80
CA LYS A 99 7.08 1.15 -26.25
C LYS A 99 8.25 1.89 -26.88
N GLN A 100 8.43 3.17 -26.53
CA GLN A 100 9.55 3.96 -27.02
C GLN A 100 10.89 3.38 -26.59
N LEU A 101 11.05 3.07 -25.29
CA LEU A 101 12.29 2.49 -24.77
C LEU A 101 12.62 1.18 -25.48
N ARG A 102 11.60 0.35 -25.72
CA ARG A 102 11.72 -0.90 -26.47
C ARG A 102 12.19 -0.69 -27.90
N ILE A 103 11.60 0.24 -28.64
CA ILE A 103 12.03 0.56 -30.02
C ILE A 103 13.50 1.00 -30.03
N VAL A 104 13.89 1.85 -29.08
CA VAL A 104 15.25 2.37 -28.96
C VAL A 104 16.24 1.25 -28.63
N TYR A 105 15.90 0.37 -27.68
CA TYR A 105 16.72 -0.78 -27.32
C TYR A 105 16.90 -1.72 -28.51
N MET A 106 15.82 -2.13 -29.18
CA MET A 106 15.88 -3.01 -30.35
C MET A 106 16.78 -2.45 -31.45
N LYS A 107 16.67 -1.15 -31.72
CA LYS A 107 17.52 -0.48 -32.70
C LYS A 107 18.98 -0.42 -32.27
N SER A 108 19.24 -0.33 -30.96
CA SER A 108 20.61 -0.34 -30.43
C SER A 108 21.34 -1.66 -30.67
N LEU A 109 20.60 -2.78 -30.72
CA LEU A 109 21.15 -4.11 -30.96
C LEU A 109 21.70 -4.29 -32.39
N GLU A 110 21.29 -3.45 -33.34
CA GLU A 110 21.74 -3.52 -34.74
C GLU A 110 23.22 -3.12 -34.91
N ASN A 111 23.82 -2.40 -33.96
CA ASN A 111 25.19 -1.90 -34.07
C ASN A 111 25.91 -1.77 -32.71
N PRO A 112 27.15 -2.27 -32.56
CA PRO A 112 27.91 -2.15 -31.30
C PRO A 112 28.06 -0.73 -30.77
N SER A 113 28.26 0.27 -31.63
CA SER A 113 28.37 1.68 -31.22
C SER A 113 27.04 2.22 -30.69
N MET A 114 25.91 1.78 -31.23
CA MET A 114 24.60 2.17 -30.73
C MET A 114 24.27 1.47 -29.41
N LYS A 115 24.65 0.20 -29.28
CA LYS A 115 24.55 -0.54 -28.01
C LYS A 115 25.32 0.17 -26.90
N ALA A 116 26.55 0.63 -27.17
CA ALA A 116 27.33 1.41 -26.20
C ALA A 116 26.62 2.72 -25.80
N SER A 117 26.13 3.50 -26.77
CA SER A 117 25.36 4.72 -26.47
C SER A 117 24.06 4.46 -25.72
N PHE A 118 23.40 3.33 -25.96
CA PHE A 118 22.23 2.92 -25.19
C PHE A 118 22.62 2.62 -23.75
N SER A 119 23.61 1.74 -23.54
CA SER A 119 24.05 1.35 -22.20
C SER A 119 24.50 2.54 -21.37
N GLU A 120 25.33 3.42 -21.94
CA GLU A 120 25.80 4.63 -21.25
C GLU A 120 24.63 5.53 -20.82
N GLU A 121 23.70 5.82 -21.72
CA GLU A 121 22.56 6.68 -21.37
C GLU A 121 21.57 5.99 -20.42
N PHE A 122 21.39 4.68 -20.57
CA PHE A 122 20.55 3.88 -19.69
C PHE A 122 21.10 3.90 -18.26
N ASP A 123 22.41 3.69 -18.10
CA ASP A 123 23.08 3.72 -16.80
C ASP A 123 22.99 5.11 -16.15
N ILE A 124 23.16 6.19 -16.92
CA ILE A 124 23.00 7.57 -16.44
C ILE A 124 21.56 7.84 -16.03
N SER A 125 20.60 7.53 -16.91
CA SER A 125 19.18 7.79 -16.67
C SER A 125 18.65 6.99 -15.48
N PHE A 126 19.09 5.74 -15.35
CA PHE A 126 18.74 4.89 -14.22
C PHE A 126 19.44 5.32 -12.92
N GLY A 127 20.73 5.68 -12.97
CA GLY A 127 21.43 6.24 -11.82
C GLY A 127 20.75 7.50 -11.30
N ASN A 128 20.30 8.37 -12.19
CA ASN A 128 19.48 9.54 -11.83
C ASN A 128 18.13 9.13 -11.22
N LEU A 129 17.47 8.09 -11.73
CA LEU A 129 16.23 7.60 -11.15
C LEU A 129 16.42 7.04 -9.72
N VAL A 130 17.54 6.34 -9.48
CA VAL A 130 17.86 5.72 -8.18
C VAL A 130 18.39 6.74 -7.16
N ALA A 131 19.16 7.74 -7.58
CA ALA A 131 19.77 8.73 -6.68
C ALA A 131 19.06 10.09 -6.67
N GLY A 132 18.16 10.34 -7.61
CA GLY A 132 17.56 11.66 -7.83
C GLY A 132 16.48 12.02 -6.81
N ASN A 133 16.32 13.33 -6.57
CA ASN A 133 15.30 13.90 -5.69
C ASN A 133 13.91 13.97 -6.36
N PHE A 134 13.44 12.85 -6.88
CA PHE A 134 12.07 12.71 -7.35
C PHE A 134 11.12 12.41 -6.19
N ASP A 135 9.83 12.72 -6.39
CA ASP A 135 8.77 12.20 -5.55
C ASP A 135 8.85 10.66 -5.46
N MET A 136 8.61 10.12 -4.26
CA MET A 136 8.81 8.70 -3.99
C MET A 136 7.84 7.82 -4.78
N GLU A 137 6.58 8.23 -4.94
CA GLU A 137 5.59 7.45 -5.69
C GLU A 137 5.91 7.44 -7.18
N ALA A 138 6.24 8.60 -7.74
CA ALA A 138 6.66 8.73 -9.14
C ALA A 138 7.90 7.88 -9.44
N ARG A 139 8.89 7.89 -8.53
CA ARG A 139 10.11 7.08 -8.65
C ARG A 139 9.80 5.59 -8.63
N GLN A 140 9.01 5.14 -7.67
CA GLN A 140 8.63 3.73 -7.53
C GLN A 140 7.84 3.25 -8.76
N GLN A 141 6.93 4.07 -9.29
CA GLN A 141 6.19 3.78 -10.51
C GLN A 141 7.13 3.64 -11.72
N ALA A 142 8.06 4.58 -11.89
CA ALA A 142 9.05 4.53 -12.97
C ALA A 142 9.95 3.28 -12.88
N ILE A 143 10.37 2.91 -11.66
CA ILE A 143 11.13 1.67 -11.42
C ILE A 143 10.31 0.44 -11.85
N ARG A 144 9.03 0.36 -11.48
CA ARG A 144 8.17 -0.77 -11.88
C ARG A 144 8.03 -0.88 -13.41
N LEU A 145 7.90 0.24 -14.12
CA LEU A 145 7.83 0.26 -15.59
C LEU A 145 9.13 -0.21 -16.26
N MET A 146 10.27 0.20 -15.72
CA MET A 146 11.57 -0.25 -16.20
C MET A 146 11.79 -1.74 -15.96
N ILE A 147 11.38 -2.27 -14.80
CA ILE A 147 11.44 -3.71 -14.51
C ILE A 147 10.58 -4.49 -15.52
N LYS A 148 9.35 -4.03 -15.78
CA LYS A 148 8.48 -4.60 -16.83
C LYS A 148 9.17 -4.61 -18.20
N PHE A 149 9.86 -3.52 -18.55
CA PHE A 149 10.63 -3.45 -19.78
C PHE A 149 11.75 -4.51 -19.81
N ILE A 150 12.57 -4.60 -18.76
CA ILE A 150 13.69 -5.56 -18.66
C ILE A 150 13.18 -6.99 -18.80
N TYR A 151 12.12 -7.35 -18.05
CA TYR A 151 11.49 -8.67 -18.15
C TYR A 151 10.94 -8.93 -19.55
N SER A 152 10.24 -7.97 -20.17
CA SER A 152 9.72 -8.14 -21.53
C SER A 152 10.81 -8.44 -22.56
N MET A 153 12.03 -7.90 -22.36
CA MET A 153 13.16 -8.20 -23.23
C MET A 153 13.75 -9.57 -22.93
N ALA A 154 13.81 -9.97 -21.66
CA ALA A 154 14.29 -11.29 -21.24
C ALA A 154 13.42 -12.43 -21.80
N VAL A 155 12.08 -12.30 -21.70
CA VAL A 155 11.12 -13.28 -22.25
C VAL A 155 11.28 -13.47 -23.76
N GLU A 156 11.57 -12.39 -24.49
CA GLU A 156 11.76 -12.45 -25.94
C GLU A 156 13.17 -12.91 -26.37
N ASP A 157 14.00 -13.38 -25.43
CA ASP A 157 15.41 -13.76 -25.63
C ASP A 157 16.28 -12.61 -26.24
N LYS A 158 15.78 -11.38 -26.14
CA LYS A 158 16.44 -10.15 -26.61
C LYS A 158 17.11 -9.38 -25.48
N GLY A 159 16.86 -9.79 -24.24
CA GLY A 159 17.33 -9.20 -22.99
C GLY A 159 18.40 -10.03 -22.28
N THR A 160 18.97 -11.05 -22.93
CA THR A 160 19.94 -11.99 -22.35
C THR A 160 21.14 -11.34 -21.65
N LEU A 161 21.53 -10.14 -22.08
CA LEU A 161 22.60 -9.38 -21.42
C LEU A 161 22.10 -8.21 -20.56
N LEU A 162 20.84 -7.79 -20.73
CA LEU A 162 20.28 -6.63 -20.05
C LEU A 162 19.94 -6.96 -18.60
N LEU A 163 19.26 -8.09 -18.35
CA LEU A 163 18.88 -8.50 -17.00
C LEU A 163 20.12 -8.83 -16.12
N PRO A 164 21.10 -9.65 -16.57
CA PRO A 164 22.31 -9.87 -15.80
C PRO A 164 23.10 -8.58 -15.49
N ALA A 165 23.23 -7.67 -16.47
CA ALA A 165 23.90 -6.39 -16.26
C ALA A 165 23.16 -5.52 -15.23
N PHE A 166 21.83 -5.52 -15.28
CA PHE A 166 21.00 -4.80 -14.32
C PHE A 166 21.13 -5.36 -12.90
N ILE A 167 21.19 -6.69 -12.74
CA ILE A 167 21.44 -7.32 -11.44
C ILE A 167 22.83 -6.95 -10.93
N GLN A 168 23.86 -7.00 -11.78
CA GLN A 168 25.22 -6.61 -11.41
C GLN A 168 25.31 -5.13 -10.99
N TYR A 169 24.54 -4.26 -11.64
CA TYR A 169 24.39 -2.86 -11.24
C TYR A 169 23.79 -2.74 -9.84
N CYS A 170 22.72 -3.49 -9.54
CA CYS A 170 22.13 -3.53 -8.21
C CYS A 170 23.13 -4.00 -7.14
N VAL A 171 23.90 -5.06 -7.43
CA VAL A 171 24.96 -5.57 -6.54
C VAL A 171 25.99 -4.47 -6.24
N THR A 172 26.40 -3.73 -7.27
CA THR A 172 27.38 -2.64 -7.13
C THR A 172 26.83 -1.52 -6.24
N LEU A 173 25.61 -1.06 -6.51
CA LEU A 173 25.01 0.07 -5.79
C LEU A 173 24.52 -0.25 -4.38
N MET A 174 24.30 -1.52 -4.04
CA MET A 174 23.93 -1.90 -2.67
C MET A 174 24.99 -1.54 -1.63
N THR A 175 26.25 -1.32 -2.06
CA THR A 175 27.35 -0.89 -1.19
C THR A 175 27.50 0.63 -1.10
N CYS A 176 26.68 1.41 -1.79
CA CYS A 176 26.72 2.87 -1.79
C CYS A 176 26.49 3.43 -0.38
N GLU A 177 27.20 4.50 0.00
CA GLU A 177 27.03 5.14 1.31
C GLU A 177 25.67 5.81 1.49
N ASP A 178 25.03 6.25 0.39
CA ASP A 178 23.71 6.86 0.41
C ASP A 178 22.61 5.83 0.70
N SER A 179 21.90 6.01 1.81
CA SER A 179 20.81 5.12 2.22
C SER A 179 19.61 5.15 1.28
N ILE A 180 19.35 6.26 0.58
CA ILE A 180 18.24 6.36 -0.38
C ILE A 180 18.53 5.45 -1.57
N VAL A 181 19.77 5.45 -2.06
CA VAL A 181 20.22 4.55 -3.13
C VAL A 181 20.03 3.11 -2.69
N ARG A 182 20.54 2.73 -1.50
CA ARG A 182 20.37 1.36 -0.98
C ARG A 182 18.91 0.96 -0.79
N GLN A 183 18.07 1.86 -0.26
CA GLN A 183 16.63 1.63 -0.14
C GLN A 183 16.01 1.37 -1.51
N ASN A 184 16.31 2.19 -2.52
CA ASN A 184 15.79 2.00 -3.88
C ASN A 184 16.29 0.69 -4.50
N ILE A 185 17.53 0.28 -4.26
CA ILE A 185 18.03 -1.04 -4.68
C ILE A 185 17.20 -2.17 -4.05
N VAL A 186 16.94 -2.12 -2.74
CA VAL A 186 16.08 -3.12 -2.09
C VAL A 186 14.66 -3.12 -2.69
N PHE A 187 14.10 -1.93 -2.96
CA PHE A 187 12.81 -1.80 -3.63
C PHE A 187 12.81 -2.47 -5.01
N ILE A 188 13.85 -2.21 -5.82
CA ILE A 188 14.07 -2.81 -7.14
C ILE A 188 14.12 -4.34 -7.02
N VAL A 189 14.91 -4.88 -6.09
CA VAL A 189 15.04 -6.32 -5.87
C VAL A 189 13.68 -6.95 -5.54
N GLY A 190 12.91 -6.33 -4.64
CA GLY A 190 11.55 -6.80 -4.32
C GLY A 190 10.65 -6.82 -5.56
N CYS A 191 10.70 -5.78 -6.38
CA CYS A 191 9.93 -5.73 -7.63
C CYS A 191 10.40 -6.76 -8.67
N LEU A 192 11.69 -7.09 -8.75
CA LEU A 192 12.20 -8.15 -9.62
C LEU A 192 11.61 -9.50 -9.24
N PHE A 193 11.56 -9.83 -7.95
CA PHE A 193 10.93 -11.06 -7.46
C PHE A 193 9.40 -11.07 -7.71
N GLU A 194 8.71 -9.97 -7.40
CA GLU A 194 7.27 -9.83 -7.67
C GLU A 194 6.93 -10.07 -9.15
N GLU A 195 7.73 -9.52 -10.08
CA GLU A 195 7.45 -9.64 -11.51
C GLU A 195 7.80 -11.04 -12.04
N ASN A 196 8.89 -11.67 -11.56
CA ASN A 196 9.21 -13.06 -11.89
C ASN A 196 8.05 -14.00 -11.55
N LYS A 197 7.48 -13.82 -10.35
CA LYS A 197 6.35 -14.62 -9.87
C LYS A 197 5.09 -14.44 -10.70
N LYS A 198 4.78 -13.21 -11.13
CA LYS A 198 3.58 -12.96 -11.96
C LYS A 198 3.67 -13.62 -13.33
N LEU A 199 4.85 -13.65 -13.92
CA LEU A 199 5.03 -14.22 -15.24
C LEU A 199 5.00 -15.75 -15.23
N ASN A 200 5.16 -16.39 -14.06
CA ASN A 200 5.26 -17.86 -13.93
C ASN A 200 6.31 -18.47 -14.89
N GLU A 201 7.34 -17.70 -15.23
CA GLU A 201 8.42 -18.09 -16.11
C GLU A 201 9.72 -18.10 -15.30
N GLU A 202 10.56 -19.13 -15.47
CA GLU A 202 11.90 -19.23 -14.87
C GLU A 202 12.89 -18.28 -15.57
N ILE A 203 12.58 -16.98 -15.58
CA ILE A 203 13.39 -15.95 -16.25
C ILE A 203 14.67 -15.70 -15.46
N LEU A 204 14.56 -15.65 -14.13
CA LEU A 204 15.72 -15.56 -13.25
C LEU A 204 16.37 -16.93 -13.09
N SER A 205 17.66 -17.04 -13.41
CA SER A 205 18.43 -18.23 -13.06
C SER A 205 18.63 -18.33 -11.53
N ASP A 206 18.97 -19.52 -11.02
CA ASP A 206 19.21 -19.71 -9.59
C ASP A 206 20.36 -18.86 -9.06
N GLU A 207 21.41 -18.66 -9.87
CA GLU A 207 22.51 -17.77 -9.56
C GLU A 207 22.04 -16.31 -9.38
N GLN A 208 21.11 -15.87 -10.23
CA GLN A 208 20.51 -14.54 -10.16
C GLN A 208 19.58 -14.40 -8.96
N ARG A 209 18.74 -15.41 -8.69
CA ARG A 209 17.87 -15.46 -7.50
C ARG A 209 18.70 -15.37 -6.23
N ASN A 210 19.76 -16.18 -6.11
CA ASN A 210 20.68 -16.16 -4.98
C ASN A 210 21.39 -14.81 -4.87
N ALA A 211 21.89 -14.23 -5.97
CA ALA A 211 22.53 -12.92 -5.95
C ALA A 211 21.57 -11.81 -5.47
N LEU A 212 20.33 -11.80 -5.94
CA LEU A 212 19.30 -10.85 -5.52
C LEU A 212 18.91 -11.04 -4.05
N TYR A 213 18.76 -12.27 -3.58
CA TYR A 213 18.41 -12.56 -2.20
C TYR A 213 19.53 -12.17 -1.22
N ARG A 214 20.81 -12.35 -1.60
CA ARG A 214 21.94 -11.80 -0.83
C ARG A 214 21.83 -10.29 -0.62
N LEU A 215 21.31 -9.54 -1.60
CA LEU A 215 21.09 -8.09 -1.42
C LEU A 215 20.03 -7.80 -0.35
N LEU A 216 18.99 -8.63 -0.26
CA LEU A 216 18.00 -8.54 0.82
C LEU A 216 18.61 -8.89 2.18
N LEU A 217 19.46 -9.93 2.26
CA LEU A 217 20.18 -10.28 3.49
C LEU A 217 21.15 -9.16 3.94
N ASN A 218 21.85 -8.54 2.99
CA ASN A 218 22.69 -7.37 3.26
C ASN A 218 21.86 -6.19 3.77
N GLY A 219 20.73 -5.91 3.10
CA GLY A 219 19.82 -4.83 3.49
C GLY A 219 19.13 -5.08 4.84
N HIS A 220 18.89 -6.34 5.21
CA HIS A 220 18.31 -6.71 6.50
C HIS A 220 19.24 -6.31 7.66
N ASN A 221 20.56 -6.33 7.41
CA ASN A 221 21.58 -5.91 8.36
C ASN A 221 22.03 -4.44 8.17
N ASP A 222 21.31 -3.65 7.38
CA ASP A 222 21.68 -2.25 7.12
C ASP A 222 21.62 -1.41 8.40
N LYS A 223 22.53 -0.45 8.52
CA LYS A 223 22.57 0.49 9.65
C LYS A 223 21.34 1.39 9.67
N VAL A 224 20.72 1.64 8.51
CA VAL A 224 19.61 2.58 8.35
C VAL A 224 18.27 1.86 8.31
N ALA A 225 17.35 2.28 9.20
CA ALA A 225 16.05 1.65 9.39
C ALA A 225 15.17 1.62 8.13
N VAL A 226 15.21 2.67 7.29
CA VAL A 226 14.39 2.71 6.08
C VAL A 226 14.80 1.66 5.05
N VAL A 227 16.08 1.27 5.00
CA VAL A 227 16.55 0.17 4.15
C VAL A 227 16.07 -1.16 4.70
N ARG A 228 16.19 -1.39 6.02
CA ARG A 228 15.69 -2.60 6.68
C ARG A 228 14.16 -2.75 6.53
N ALA A 229 13.42 -1.66 6.66
CA ALA A 229 11.98 -1.64 6.44
C ALA A 229 11.63 -1.98 4.98
N GLU A 230 12.38 -1.47 4.02
CA GLU A 230 12.19 -1.83 2.61
C GLU A 230 12.46 -3.32 2.34
N VAL A 231 13.42 -3.92 3.06
CA VAL A 231 13.65 -5.37 2.98
C VAL A 231 12.43 -6.14 3.44
N VAL A 232 11.81 -5.74 4.56
CA VAL A 232 10.58 -6.37 5.05
C VAL A 232 9.50 -6.38 3.97
N ARG A 233 9.29 -5.26 3.28
CA ARG A 233 8.33 -5.19 2.17
C ARG A 233 8.70 -6.16 1.04
N ALA A 234 9.98 -6.20 0.67
CA ALA A 234 10.48 -7.06 -0.41
C ALA A 234 10.35 -8.55 -0.08
N VAL A 235 10.72 -8.99 1.14
CA VAL A 235 10.66 -10.41 1.53
C VAL A 235 9.24 -10.89 1.82
N ALA A 236 8.33 -9.98 2.19
CA ALA A 236 6.94 -10.34 2.45
C ALA A 236 6.23 -10.94 1.22
N SER A 237 6.63 -10.59 0.00
CA SER A 237 6.07 -11.19 -1.21
C SER A 237 6.50 -12.65 -1.43
N LEU A 238 7.58 -13.07 -0.76
CA LEU A 238 8.21 -14.40 -0.83
C LEU A 238 7.85 -15.31 0.37
N GLN A 239 7.13 -14.80 1.36
CA GLN A 239 6.99 -15.45 2.67
C GLN A 239 6.25 -16.80 2.66
N ASN A 240 5.48 -17.07 1.61
CA ASN A 240 4.69 -18.28 1.45
C ASN A 240 5.19 -19.15 0.29
N ASP A 241 6.34 -18.81 -0.29
CA ASP A 241 6.87 -19.54 -1.44
C ASP A 241 7.64 -20.76 -0.94
N ASP A 242 7.43 -21.89 -1.61
CA ASP A 242 8.23 -23.08 -1.36
C ASP A 242 9.69 -22.77 -1.71
N ILE A 243 10.58 -22.98 -0.73
CA ILE A 243 12.00 -22.71 -0.92
C ILE A 243 12.61 -23.92 -1.60
N ASP A 244 12.92 -23.74 -2.88
CA ASP A 244 13.60 -24.74 -3.69
C ASP A 244 15.01 -25.06 -3.18
N SER A 245 15.50 -26.28 -3.45
CA SER A 245 16.78 -26.77 -2.95
C SER A 245 17.98 -25.98 -3.50
N GLU A 246 17.84 -25.43 -4.70
CA GLU A 246 18.80 -24.58 -5.39
C GLU A 246 18.82 -23.13 -4.85
N PHE A 247 17.81 -22.75 -4.05
CA PHE A 247 17.75 -21.43 -3.42
C PHE A 247 18.54 -21.37 -2.12
N THR A 248 19.84 -21.66 -2.21
CA THR A 248 20.74 -21.85 -1.06
C THR A 248 20.68 -20.71 -0.04
N GLU A 249 20.61 -19.47 -0.50
CA GLU A 249 20.56 -18.29 0.39
C GLU A 249 19.26 -18.23 1.21
N ALA A 250 18.12 -18.60 0.62
CA ALA A 250 16.84 -18.64 1.32
C ALA A 250 16.72 -19.87 2.23
N LEU A 251 17.49 -20.94 1.97
CA LEU A 251 17.60 -22.08 2.89
C LEU A 251 18.42 -21.74 4.14
N GLU A 252 19.42 -20.85 4.02
CA GLU A 252 20.21 -20.39 5.17
C GLU A 252 19.41 -19.47 6.10
N LYS A 253 18.62 -18.56 5.51
CA LYS A 253 17.71 -17.70 6.26
C LYS A 253 16.43 -17.47 5.48
N ALA A 254 15.36 -18.13 5.90
CA ALA A 254 14.09 -18.10 5.18
C ALA A 254 13.43 -16.71 5.25
N PRO A 255 12.60 -16.32 4.26
CA PRO A 255 11.87 -15.05 4.29
C PRO A 255 11.05 -14.86 5.58
N ASN A 256 10.43 -15.92 6.09
CA ASN A 256 9.69 -15.90 7.35
C ASN A 256 10.59 -15.60 8.56
N GLU A 257 11.82 -16.11 8.58
CA GLU A 257 12.77 -15.82 9.64
C GLU A 257 13.21 -14.36 9.61
N ILE A 258 13.44 -13.80 8.42
CA ILE A 258 13.72 -12.36 8.25
C ILE A 258 12.57 -11.50 8.80
N LEU A 259 11.32 -11.88 8.51
CA LEU A 259 10.15 -11.16 9.02
C LEU A 259 10.04 -11.26 10.55
N LEU A 260 10.29 -12.43 11.13
CA LEU A 260 10.25 -12.65 12.58
C LEU A 260 11.36 -11.87 13.32
N ASP A 261 12.56 -11.83 12.77
CA ASP A 261 13.67 -11.03 13.30
C ASP A 261 13.34 -9.53 13.21
N SER A 262 12.82 -9.10 12.05
CA SER A 262 12.44 -7.69 11.82
C SER A 262 11.28 -7.23 12.71
N GLN A 263 10.44 -8.16 13.20
CA GLN A 263 9.39 -7.86 14.18
C GLN A 263 9.98 -7.40 15.52
N ARG A 264 11.23 -7.78 15.82
CA ARG A 264 11.96 -7.43 17.04
C ARG A 264 12.97 -6.29 16.81
N ASP A 265 12.93 -5.66 15.64
CA ASP A 265 13.84 -4.56 15.29
C ASP A 265 13.71 -3.40 16.30
N MET A 266 14.82 -2.73 16.60
CA MET A 266 14.82 -1.57 17.50
C MET A 266 14.03 -0.39 16.92
N CYS A 267 14.00 -0.24 15.60
CA CYS A 267 13.34 0.86 14.90
C CYS A 267 11.86 0.57 14.65
N MET A 268 11.01 1.56 14.93
CA MET A 268 9.56 1.40 14.80
C MET A 268 9.10 1.21 13.36
N GLU A 269 9.79 1.83 12.39
CA GLU A 269 9.44 1.80 10.97
C GLU A 269 9.54 0.39 10.42
N THR A 270 10.60 -0.32 10.79
CA THR A 270 10.81 -1.72 10.40
C THR A 270 9.75 -2.63 11.04
N ARG A 271 9.48 -2.48 12.35
CA ARG A 271 8.42 -3.27 13.01
C ARG A 271 7.03 -3.00 12.42
N ALA A 272 6.69 -1.74 12.17
CA ALA A 272 5.42 -1.37 11.54
C ALA A 272 5.31 -1.97 10.12
N MET A 273 6.40 -2.00 9.37
CA MET A 273 6.41 -2.63 8.05
C MET A 273 6.11 -4.14 8.12
N VAL A 274 6.62 -4.83 9.15
CA VAL A 274 6.33 -6.26 9.36
C VAL A 274 4.85 -6.46 9.62
N VAL A 275 4.29 -5.66 10.52
CA VAL A 275 2.85 -5.71 10.85
C VAL A 275 2.00 -5.51 9.59
N LYS A 276 2.36 -4.55 8.75
CA LYS A 276 1.62 -4.21 7.53
C LYS A 276 1.64 -5.32 6.47
N TYR A 277 2.80 -5.91 6.20
CA TYR A 277 3.00 -6.79 5.04
C TYR A 277 3.06 -8.29 5.36
N ARG A 278 3.26 -8.67 6.63
CA ARG A 278 3.23 -10.08 7.00
C ARG A 278 1.84 -10.68 6.74
N SER A 279 1.84 -11.86 6.15
CA SER A 279 0.64 -12.63 5.87
C SER A 279 0.11 -13.23 7.18
N VAL A 280 -1.22 -13.19 7.34
CA VAL A 280 -1.91 -13.68 8.53
C VAL A 280 -2.88 -14.74 8.05
N GLN A 281 -2.37 -15.96 7.91
CA GLN A 281 -3.12 -17.10 7.36
C GLN A 281 -3.48 -18.14 8.42
N ASN A 282 -2.93 -18.03 9.61
CA ASN A 282 -3.12 -18.99 10.69
C ASN A 282 -3.19 -18.29 12.06
N GLY A 283 -3.58 -19.06 13.07
CA GLY A 283 -3.72 -18.58 14.44
C GLY A 283 -2.42 -18.05 15.03
N ASP A 284 -1.28 -18.70 14.77
CA ASP A 284 0.02 -18.27 15.33
C ASP A 284 0.44 -16.88 14.85
N ALA A 285 0.25 -16.59 13.55
CA ALA A 285 0.51 -15.27 12.99
C ALA A 285 -0.44 -14.22 13.58
N LEU A 286 -1.70 -14.56 13.80
CA LEU A 286 -2.69 -13.67 14.41
C LEU A 286 -2.38 -13.41 15.89
N GLN A 287 -2.00 -14.43 16.66
CA GLN A 287 -1.55 -14.29 18.06
C GLN A 287 -0.35 -13.37 18.18
N SER A 288 0.61 -13.51 17.25
CA SER A 288 1.74 -12.60 17.18
C SER A 288 1.31 -11.14 16.97
N LEU A 289 0.28 -10.88 16.15
CA LEU A 289 -0.27 -9.53 15.97
C LEU A 289 -0.99 -9.02 17.21
N PHE A 290 -1.77 -9.84 17.90
CA PHE A 290 -2.40 -9.48 19.17
C PHE A 290 -1.35 -9.02 20.18
N LYS A 291 -0.28 -9.79 20.34
CA LYS A 291 0.82 -9.44 21.24
C LYS A 291 1.48 -8.10 20.88
N ILE A 292 1.66 -7.80 19.60
CA ILE A 292 2.19 -6.49 19.16
C ILE A 292 1.21 -5.36 19.52
N ALA A 293 -0.08 -5.55 19.25
CA ALA A 293 -1.12 -4.56 19.56
C ALA A 293 -1.22 -4.26 21.06
N GLU A 294 -1.08 -5.28 21.91
CA GLU A 294 -1.09 -5.13 23.37
C GLU A 294 0.18 -4.42 23.88
N SER A 295 1.35 -4.88 23.43
CA SER A 295 2.61 -4.65 24.16
C SER A 295 3.69 -3.84 23.45
N ASP A 296 3.56 -3.49 22.16
CA ASP A 296 4.61 -2.71 21.49
C ASP A 296 4.77 -1.33 22.16
N PRO A 297 6.01 -0.92 22.49
CA PRO A 297 6.25 0.35 23.18
C PRO A 297 5.83 1.57 22.37
N ILE A 298 5.73 1.45 21.03
CA ILE A 298 5.44 2.56 20.13
C ILE A 298 3.99 2.52 19.68
N LEU A 299 3.29 3.63 19.93
CA LEU A 299 1.88 3.80 19.61
C LEU A 299 1.56 3.53 18.13
N LYS A 300 2.40 4.05 17.22
CA LYS A 300 2.19 3.90 15.78
C LYS A 300 2.25 2.44 15.34
N VAL A 301 3.12 1.62 15.94
CA VAL A 301 3.21 0.18 15.63
C VAL A 301 1.97 -0.55 16.15
N ARG A 302 1.49 -0.20 17.34
CA ARG A 302 0.22 -0.71 17.87
C ARG A 302 -0.97 -0.34 16.99
N GLN A 303 -1.04 0.90 16.50
CA GLN A 303 -2.08 1.35 15.57
C GLN A 303 -2.05 0.55 14.26
N GLU A 304 -0.87 0.32 13.69
CA GLU A 304 -0.74 -0.53 12.51
C GLU A 304 -1.19 -1.97 12.82
N ALA A 305 -0.90 -2.49 14.01
CA ALA A 305 -1.31 -3.83 14.43
C ALA A 305 -2.84 -3.93 14.55
N PHE A 306 -3.48 -2.92 15.14
CA PHE A 306 -4.94 -2.82 15.18
C PHE A 306 -5.56 -2.73 13.78
N ALA A 307 -5.00 -1.91 12.89
CA ALA A 307 -5.44 -1.83 11.50
C ALA A 307 -5.30 -3.19 10.80
N ARG A 308 -4.17 -3.86 11.01
CA ARG A 308 -3.91 -5.17 10.42
C ARG A 308 -4.87 -6.21 10.94
N ILE A 309 -5.07 -6.32 12.25
CA ILE A 309 -6.04 -7.24 12.88
C ILE A 309 -7.43 -7.03 12.29
N ALA A 310 -7.88 -5.78 12.17
CA ALA A 310 -9.19 -5.49 11.58
C ALA A 310 -9.32 -5.92 10.11
N SER A 311 -8.21 -5.98 9.36
CA SER A 311 -8.19 -6.45 7.97
C SER A 311 -8.06 -7.97 7.80
N VAL A 312 -7.89 -8.73 8.89
CA VAL A 312 -7.79 -10.19 8.85
C VAL A 312 -9.16 -10.80 8.49
N ASP A 313 -9.14 -11.95 7.84
CA ASP A 313 -10.35 -12.71 7.54
C ASP A 313 -11.20 -12.95 8.81
N MET A 314 -12.49 -12.64 8.71
CA MET A 314 -13.41 -12.70 9.86
C MET A 314 -13.57 -14.11 10.42
N LYS A 315 -13.43 -15.16 9.59
CA LYS A 315 -13.49 -16.54 10.06
C LYS A 315 -12.31 -16.83 10.97
N LEU A 316 -11.09 -16.47 10.57
CA LEU A 316 -9.89 -16.65 11.40
C LEU A 316 -9.98 -15.83 12.71
N LEU A 317 -10.51 -14.61 12.65
CA LEU A 317 -10.75 -13.79 13.85
C LEU A 317 -11.78 -14.43 14.79
N SER A 318 -12.83 -15.05 14.25
CA SER A 318 -13.89 -15.69 15.06
C SER A 318 -13.38 -16.89 15.85
N GLU A 319 -12.39 -17.61 15.31
CA GLU A 319 -11.70 -18.70 16.00
C GLU A 319 -10.86 -18.17 17.19
N HIS A 320 -10.50 -16.89 17.17
CA HIS A 320 -9.71 -16.20 18.20
C HIS A 320 -10.51 -15.12 18.96
N ARG A 321 -11.83 -15.31 19.07
CA ARG A 321 -12.75 -14.34 19.69
C ARG A 321 -12.37 -13.91 21.12
N ARG A 322 -11.76 -14.79 21.91
CA ARG A 322 -11.37 -14.48 23.31
C ARG A 322 -10.24 -13.46 23.36
N ASP A 323 -9.21 -13.64 22.55
CA ASP A 323 -8.09 -12.71 22.47
C ASP A 323 -8.55 -11.36 21.91
N LEU A 324 -9.45 -11.38 20.93
CA LEU A 324 -10.06 -10.18 20.40
C LEU A 324 -10.94 -9.45 21.43
N THR A 325 -11.73 -10.17 22.24
CA THR A 325 -12.51 -9.62 23.35
C THR A 325 -11.59 -8.97 24.38
N LYS A 326 -10.55 -9.69 24.81
CA LYS A 326 -9.53 -9.21 25.76
C LYS A 326 -8.83 -7.95 25.25
N LEU A 327 -8.36 -7.96 24.00
CA LEU A 327 -7.71 -6.80 23.38
C LEU A 327 -8.65 -5.59 23.33
N THR A 328 -9.93 -5.82 23.01
CA THR A 328 -10.93 -4.76 22.95
C THR A 328 -11.20 -4.16 24.33
N LEU A 329 -11.28 -5.02 25.35
CA LEU A 329 -11.44 -4.65 26.75
C LEU A 329 -10.26 -3.85 27.29
N GLU A 330 -9.04 -4.31 27.04
CA GLU A 330 -7.82 -3.60 27.40
C GLU A 330 -7.81 -2.21 26.75
N ALA A 331 -8.13 -2.13 25.46
CA ALA A 331 -8.25 -0.85 24.78
C ALA A 331 -9.29 0.06 25.45
N LEU A 332 -10.42 -0.48 25.94
CA LEU A 332 -11.51 0.25 26.60
C LEU A 332 -11.24 0.69 28.03
N THR A 333 -10.54 -0.13 28.80
CA THR A 333 -10.39 0.02 30.26
C THR A 333 -9.08 0.69 30.68
N GLU A 334 -8.08 0.79 29.80
CA GLU A 334 -6.84 1.49 30.10
C GLU A 334 -7.07 3.01 30.30
N SER A 335 -7.01 3.43 31.56
CA SER A 335 -6.84 4.82 31.96
C SER A 335 -5.35 5.19 31.86
N GLY A 336 -5.02 6.34 31.24
CA GLY A 336 -3.68 6.93 31.44
C GLY A 336 -3.01 7.71 30.32
N SER A 337 -3.48 7.74 29.08
CA SER A 337 -2.96 8.70 28.08
C SER A 337 -3.91 8.92 26.90
N GLU A 338 -4.03 10.17 26.42
CA GLU A 338 -4.81 10.54 25.23
C GLU A 338 -4.45 9.68 23.99
N SER A 339 -3.20 9.24 23.91
CA SER A 339 -2.69 8.34 22.86
C SER A 339 -3.38 6.97 22.83
N ARG A 340 -3.72 6.39 23.98
CA ARG A 340 -4.37 5.07 24.05
C ARG A 340 -5.86 5.14 23.74
N HIS A 341 -6.53 6.22 24.17
CA HIS A 341 -7.88 6.53 23.74
C HIS A 341 -7.99 6.64 22.21
N ALA A 342 -7.02 7.32 21.57
CA ALA A 342 -6.97 7.43 20.11
C ALA A 342 -6.81 6.06 19.43
N CYS A 343 -5.98 5.16 19.97
CA CYS A 343 -5.83 3.79 19.45
C CYS A 343 -7.09 2.97 19.58
N ARG A 344 -7.78 3.06 20.72
CA ARG A 344 -9.07 2.41 20.93
C ARG A 344 -10.10 2.83 19.88
N VAL A 345 -10.30 4.14 19.74
CA VAL A 345 -11.28 4.69 18.79
C VAL A 345 -10.89 4.28 17.38
N TYR A 346 -9.60 4.33 17.04
CA TYR A 346 -9.10 3.88 15.76
C TYR A 346 -9.40 2.39 15.51
N PHE A 347 -9.03 1.50 16.43
CA PHE A 347 -9.26 0.06 16.33
C PHE A 347 -10.74 -0.27 16.15
N LEU A 348 -11.62 0.27 17.00
CA LEU A 348 -13.06 0.02 16.91
C LEU A 348 -13.66 0.56 15.60
N ASN A 349 -13.16 1.68 15.08
CA ASN A 349 -13.57 2.16 13.75
C ASN A 349 -13.18 1.17 12.66
N GLN A 350 -11.94 0.66 12.67
CA GLN A 350 -11.49 -0.32 11.68
C GLN A 350 -12.31 -1.61 11.77
N MET A 351 -12.61 -2.10 12.98
CA MET A 351 -13.44 -3.29 13.17
C MET A 351 -14.87 -3.11 12.65
N ILE A 352 -15.48 -1.94 12.90
CA ILE A 352 -16.80 -1.60 12.32
C ILE A 352 -16.72 -1.61 10.79
N ASP A 353 -15.73 -0.93 10.21
CA ASP A 353 -15.59 -0.83 8.76
C ASP A 353 -15.38 -2.21 8.12
N SER A 354 -14.63 -3.10 8.78
CA SER A 354 -14.46 -4.48 8.35
C SER A 354 -15.73 -5.31 8.46
N CYS A 355 -16.53 -5.13 9.53
CA CYS A 355 -17.84 -5.77 9.63
C CYS A 355 -18.79 -5.29 8.53
N VAL A 356 -18.75 -4.01 8.18
CA VAL A 356 -19.54 -3.46 7.06
C VAL A 356 -19.13 -4.09 5.73
N LYS A 357 -17.83 -4.18 5.45
CA LYS A 357 -17.33 -4.85 4.24
C LYS A 357 -17.74 -6.32 4.18
N PHE A 358 -17.66 -7.02 5.31
CA PHE A 358 -18.11 -8.40 5.43
C PHE A 358 -19.60 -8.54 5.10
N LEU A 359 -20.46 -7.71 5.68
CA LEU A 359 -21.91 -7.75 5.43
C LEU A 359 -22.27 -7.44 3.98
N LYS A 360 -21.60 -6.45 3.36
CA LYS A 360 -21.76 -6.14 1.93
C LYS A 360 -21.41 -7.36 1.07
N SER A 361 -20.27 -8.01 1.35
CA SER A 361 -19.83 -9.20 0.61
C SER A 361 -20.80 -10.38 0.75
N GLU A 362 -21.35 -10.62 1.94
CA GLU A 362 -22.34 -11.69 2.13
C GLU A 362 -23.65 -11.38 1.38
N ALA A 363 -24.14 -10.14 1.45
CA ALA A 363 -25.33 -9.72 0.69
C ALA A 363 -25.15 -9.87 -0.83
N GLU A 364 -23.97 -9.52 -1.36
CA GLU A 364 -23.63 -9.72 -2.78
C GLU A 364 -23.61 -11.21 -3.19
N LYS A 365 -23.11 -12.10 -2.32
CA LYS A 365 -23.12 -13.54 -2.56
C LYS A 365 -24.54 -14.11 -2.56
N ASP A 366 -25.37 -13.66 -1.63
CA ASP A 366 -26.77 -14.08 -1.55
C ASP A 366 -27.54 -13.63 -2.79
N GLN A 367 -27.33 -12.40 -3.27
CA GLN A 367 -27.91 -11.92 -4.54
C GLN A 367 -27.45 -12.75 -5.75
N GLN A 368 -26.17 -13.12 -5.82
CA GLN A 368 -25.68 -13.99 -6.90
C GLN A 368 -26.32 -15.38 -6.84
N ASN A 369 -26.51 -15.95 -5.66
CA ASN A 369 -27.17 -17.25 -5.47
C ASN A 369 -28.68 -17.21 -5.71
N ASP A 370 -29.36 -16.14 -5.31
CA ASP A 370 -30.81 -15.96 -5.48
C ASP A 370 -31.18 -15.55 -6.91
N SER A 371 -30.30 -14.85 -7.64
CA SER A 371 -30.47 -14.59 -9.08
C SER A 371 -30.54 -15.87 -9.92
N PHE A 372 -30.03 -16.99 -9.38
CA PHE A 372 -30.14 -18.32 -9.98
C PHE A 372 -31.50 -18.99 -9.69
N LEU A 373 -32.26 -18.55 -8.68
CA LEU A 373 -33.43 -19.29 -8.16
C LEU A 373 -34.76 -18.52 -8.05
N ALA A 374 -34.85 -17.19 -8.18
CA ALA A 374 -36.18 -16.55 -8.21
C ALA A 374 -36.25 -15.20 -8.97
N SER A 375 -37.11 -15.21 -9.99
CA SER A 375 -37.85 -14.03 -10.43
C SER A 375 -38.88 -13.62 -9.36
N SER A 376 -39.13 -12.31 -9.23
CA SER A 376 -40.37 -11.69 -8.71
C SER A 376 -40.46 -11.23 -7.23
N GLN A 377 -39.38 -11.15 -6.45
CA GLN A 377 -39.42 -10.36 -5.19
C GLN A 377 -38.66 -9.04 -5.35
N PRO A 378 -39.19 -7.91 -4.85
CA PRO A 378 -38.44 -6.67 -4.81
C PRO A 378 -37.21 -6.89 -3.93
N GLU A 379 -36.03 -6.72 -4.52
CA GLU A 379 -34.77 -6.85 -3.79
C GLU A 379 -34.80 -5.90 -2.58
N PRO A 380 -34.49 -6.41 -1.37
CA PRO A 380 -34.27 -5.53 -0.25
C PRO A 380 -33.03 -4.67 -0.56
N GLU A 381 -33.27 -3.37 -0.74
CA GLU A 381 -32.21 -2.39 -0.97
C GLU A 381 -31.45 -2.19 0.35
N TYR A 382 -30.29 -2.84 0.47
CA TYR A 382 -29.34 -2.63 1.57
C TYR A 382 -28.44 -1.45 1.22
N ASP A 383 -28.63 -0.32 1.88
CA ASP A 383 -27.72 0.82 1.75
C ASP A 383 -26.55 0.73 2.74
N GLU A 384 -25.58 1.64 2.57
CA GLU A 384 -24.41 1.70 3.44
C GLU A 384 -24.78 1.99 4.91
N GLU A 385 -25.82 2.79 5.13
CA GLU A 385 -26.31 3.17 6.45
C GLU A 385 -26.86 1.95 7.20
N HIS A 386 -27.48 1.02 6.47
CA HIS A 386 -27.93 -0.26 7.00
C HIS A 386 -26.79 -1.11 7.55
N PHE A 387 -25.73 -1.29 6.77
CA PHE A 387 -24.59 -2.08 7.22
C PHE A 387 -23.90 -1.48 8.45
N TYR A 388 -23.78 -0.15 8.52
CA TYR A 388 -23.21 0.50 9.71
C TYR A 388 -24.08 0.33 10.96
N ALA A 389 -25.40 0.34 10.82
CA ALA A 389 -26.31 0.14 11.95
C ALA A 389 -26.25 -1.28 12.51
N VAL A 390 -26.10 -2.29 11.65
CA VAL A 390 -26.07 -3.71 12.04
C VAL A 390 -24.67 -4.16 12.46
N SER A 391 -23.60 -3.51 11.99
CA SER A 391 -22.21 -3.88 12.26
C SER A 391 -21.82 -4.04 13.75
N PRO A 392 -22.32 -3.25 14.74
CA PRO A 392 -22.00 -3.47 16.14
C PRO A 392 -22.52 -4.82 16.65
N TYR A 393 -23.73 -5.22 16.25
CA TYR A 393 -24.29 -6.50 16.64
C TYR A 393 -23.48 -7.66 16.04
N VAL A 394 -23.08 -7.54 14.78
CA VAL A 394 -22.25 -8.55 14.09
C VAL A 394 -20.90 -8.70 14.76
N PHE A 395 -20.25 -7.57 15.09
CA PHE A 395 -19.00 -7.59 15.85
C PHE A 395 -19.17 -8.36 17.17
N LEU A 396 -20.25 -8.11 17.92
CA LEU A 396 -20.50 -8.81 19.19
C LEU A 396 -20.79 -10.29 18.97
N LYS A 397 -21.63 -10.62 18.00
CA LYS A 397 -22.00 -12.01 17.69
C LYS A 397 -20.77 -12.85 17.36
N LEU A 398 -19.86 -12.29 16.57
CA LEU A 398 -18.67 -13.00 16.09
C LEU A 398 -17.54 -13.01 17.13
N PHE A 399 -17.38 -11.93 17.88
CA PHE A 399 -16.13 -11.67 18.59
C PHE A 399 -16.25 -11.49 20.08
N VAL A 400 -17.46 -11.51 20.65
CA VAL A 400 -17.67 -11.39 22.10
C VAL A 400 -18.14 -12.71 22.70
N ASP A 401 -17.40 -13.22 23.67
CA ASP A 401 -17.81 -14.39 24.45
C ASP A 401 -18.84 -13.95 25.49
N MET A 402 -20.08 -14.38 25.29
CA MET A 402 -21.21 -14.04 26.16
C MET A 402 -21.09 -14.61 27.58
N GLN A 403 -20.10 -15.46 27.84
CA GLN A 403 -19.79 -15.89 29.20
C GLN A 403 -19.26 -14.72 30.05
N ASP A 404 -18.65 -13.71 29.43
CA ASP A 404 -18.07 -12.53 30.07
C ASP A 404 -18.99 -11.30 29.90
N LEU A 405 -20.29 -11.45 30.20
CA LEU A 405 -21.32 -10.41 30.03
C LEU A 405 -20.92 -9.06 30.63
N VAL A 406 -20.28 -9.07 31.80
CA VAL A 406 -19.93 -7.84 32.54
C VAL A 406 -18.88 -7.03 31.78
N GLU A 407 -17.86 -7.72 31.27
CA GLU A 407 -16.75 -7.12 30.53
C GLU A 407 -17.22 -6.66 29.13
N SER A 408 -18.20 -7.35 28.58
CA SER A 408 -18.77 -7.03 27.27
C SER A 408 -19.56 -5.72 27.24
N VAL A 409 -20.14 -5.27 28.37
CA VAL A 409 -20.97 -4.04 28.42
C VAL A 409 -20.20 -2.80 27.95
N PRO A 410 -19.00 -2.47 28.48
CA PRO A 410 -18.16 -1.38 27.96
C PRO A 410 -17.95 -1.42 26.44
N ILE A 411 -17.76 -2.61 25.86
CA ILE A 411 -17.54 -2.78 24.42
C ILE A 411 -18.77 -2.33 23.64
N VAL A 412 -19.93 -2.89 23.99
CA VAL A 412 -21.21 -2.56 23.33
C VAL A 412 -21.49 -1.06 23.41
N ARG A 413 -21.33 -0.46 24.59
CA ARG A 413 -21.59 0.97 24.80
C ARG A 413 -20.67 1.83 23.93
N CYS A 414 -19.40 1.45 23.81
CA CYS A 414 -18.45 2.20 22.98
C CYS A 414 -18.78 2.09 21.49
N LEU A 415 -19.12 0.90 20.99
CA LEU A 415 -19.51 0.70 19.60
C LEU A 415 -20.76 1.51 19.25
N LEU A 416 -21.80 1.46 20.09
CA LEU A 416 -23.03 2.24 19.89
C LEU A 416 -22.77 3.76 19.93
N ASN A 417 -21.88 4.22 20.81
CA ASN A 417 -21.46 5.61 20.85
C ASN A 417 -20.69 6.03 19.60
N LEU A 418 -19.85 5.14 19.07
CA LEU A 418 -19.08 5.39 17.86
C LEU A 418 -20.01 5.57 16.65
N VAL A 419 -21.01 4.71 16.51
CA VAL A 419 -22.01 4.82 15.45
C VAL A 419 -22.85 6.10 15.58
N ASP A 420 -23.36 6.44 16.78
CA ASP A 420 -24.09 7.70 17.03
C ASP A 420 -23.22 8.94 16.71
N ASN A 421 -21.92 8.89 16.99
CA ASN A 421 -21.00 9.97 16.63
C ASN A 421 -20.80 10.12 15.12
N ARG A 422 -20.74 9.01 14.36
CA ARG A 422 -20.66 9.05 12.89
C ARG A 422 -21.93 9.65 12.29
N ILE A 423 -23.11 9.26 12.78
CA ILE A 423 -24.41 9.84 12.39
C ILE A 423 -24.43 11.35 12.67
N LYS A 424 -24.08 11.77 13.89
CA LYS A 424 -24.07 13.19 14.28
C LYS A 424 -23.12 14.06 13.44
N ARG A 425 -22.06 13.48 12.88
CA ARG A 425 -21.11 14.18 12.00
C ARG A 425 -21.63 14.35 10.57
N GLY A 426 -22.88 13.95 10.29
CA GLY A 426 -23.46 14.02 8.95
C GLY A 426 -22.78 13.08 7.96
N GLN A 427 -22.09 12.04 8.46
CA GLN A 427 -21.52 11.00 7.60
C GLN A 427 -22.61 10.09 7.01
N PHE A 428 -23.82 10.16 7.58
CA PHE A 428 -25.01 9.46 7.13
C PHE A 428 -26.18 10.45 7.12
N THR A 429 -27.10 10.23 6.19
CA THR A 429 -28.28 11.05 5.92
C THR A 429 -29.47 10.67 6.83
N SER A 430 -29.48 9.45 7.38
CA SER A 430 -30.46 8.94 8.34
C SER A 430 -30.44 9.58 9.73
N THR A 431 -31.62 9.95 10.24
CA THR A 431 -31.84 10.22 11.67
C THR A 431 -31.88 8.93 12.51
N ARG A 432 -31.82 9.07 13.85
CA ARG A 432 -31.97 7.99 14.84
C ARG A 432 -33.24 7.12 14.67
N GLU A 433 -34.26 7.64 13.98
CA GLU A 433 -35.50 6.93 13.70
C GLU A 433 -35.33 5.94 12.54
N GLN A 434 -34.51 6.28 11.55
CA GLN A 434 -34.08 5.33 10.52
C GLN A 434 -33.13 4.31 11.13
N PHE A 435 -32.29 4.64 12.11
CA PHE A 435 -31.56 3.62 12.89
C PHE A 435 -32.51 2.60 13.55
N ALA A 436 -33.68 3.05 14.01
CA ALA A 436 -34.69 2.17 14.57
C ALA A 436 -35.42 1.32 13.51
N GLU A 437 -35.59 1.86 12.30
CA GLU A 437 -36.26 1.21 11.17
C GLU A 437 -35.33 0.27 10.39
N ILE A 438 -34.05 0.59 10.31
CA ILE A 438 -33.00 -0.12 9.58
C ILE A 438 -32.67 -1.47 10.24
N ILE A 439 -32.60 -1.50 11.57
CA ILE A 439 -32.35 -2.73 12.34
C ILE A 439 -33.63 -3.62 12.34
N SER A 440 -34.76 -3.12 11.80
CA SER A 440 -36.02 -3.88 11.66
C SER A 440 -36.18 -4.62 10.32
N ARG A 441 -35.29 -4.43 9.33
CA ARG A 441 -35.36 -5.10 8.02
C ARG A 441 -34.70 -6.50 8.04
N ASP A 442 -35.31 -7.42 7.27
CA ASP A 442 -35.24 -8.90 7.34
C ASP A 442 -33.87 -9.58 7.01
N VAL A 443 -32.70 -9.00 7.34
CA VAL A 443 -31.40 -9.72 7.32
C VAL A 443 -30.75 -9.69 8.70
N PHE A 444 -30.90 -10.81 9.42
CA PHE A 444 -30.18 -11.26 10.63
C PHE A 444 -29.67 -10.19 11.64
N PRO A 445 -30.16 -10.19 12.89
CA PRO A 445 -31.47 -9.73 13.23
C PRO A 445 -31.44 -8.60 14.30
N VAL A 446 -32.48 -7.76 14.23
CA VAL A 446 -33.29 -7.22 15.35
C VAL A 446 -33.03 -5.79 15.86
N ILE A 447 -34.00 -4.92 15.57
CA ILE A 447 -34.88 -4.35 16.59
C ILE A 447 -36.11 -5.25 16.71
N ILE A 448 -36.56 -5.52 17.95
CA ILE A 448 -37.72 -6.40 18.18
C ILE A 448 -38.96 -5.65 17.70
N THR A 449 -39.35 -5.91 16.46
CA THR A 449 -40.73 -5.71 16.05
C THR A 449 -41.49 -7.01 16.29
N LYS A 450 -42.83 -6.94 16.37
CA LYS A 450 -43.73 -8.10 16.45
C LYS A 450 -43.43 -9.18 15.38
N LYS A 451 -42.87 -8.80 14.22
CA LYS A 451 -42.53 -9.70 13.10
C LYS A 451 -41.22 -10.47 13.32
N THR A 452 -40.21 -9.82 13.88
CA THR A 452 -38.86 -10.37 14.11
C THR A 452 -38.78 -11.30 15.33
N TYR A 453 -39.75 -11.19 16.23
CA TYR A 453 -39.92 -12.02 17.43
C TYR A 453 -40.05 -13.53 17.14
N THR A 454 -40.84 -13.92 16.13
CA THR A 454 -41.04 -15.33 15.76
C THR A 454 -39.76 -15.97 15.22
N GLN A 455 -38.94 -15.18 14.51
CA GLN A 455 -37.65 -15.61 13.98
C GLN A 455 -36.61 -15.76 15.10
N LEU A 456 -36.54 -14.82 16.04
CA LEU A 456 -35.64 -14.90 17.20
C LEU A 456 -35.92 -16.15 18.08
N ILE A 457 -37.19 -16.49 18.29
CA ILE A 457 -37.55 -17.72 19.04
C ILE A 457 -37.17 -18.99 18.28
N SER A 458 -37.01 -18.90 16.95
CA SER A 458 -36.59 -20.02 16.10
C SER A 458 -35.06 -20.16 15.96
N THR A 459 -34.26 -19.23 16.49
CA THR A 459 -32.79 -19.34 16.50
C THR A 459 -32.27 -20.16 17.69
N THR A 460 -30.95 -20.36 17.75
CA THR A 460 -30.31 -21.05 18.86
C THR A 460 -30.47 -20.28 20.17
N TYR A 461 -30.53 -21.00 21.30
CA TYR A 461 -30.58 -20.39 22.64
C TYR A 461 -29.41 -19.41 22.88
N GLU A 462 -28.22 -19.74 22.37
CA GLU A 462 -27.04 -18.89 22.47
C GLU A 462 -27.21 -17.55 21.72
N ASP A 463 -27.79 -17.59 20.52
CA ASP A 463 -28.11 -16.38 19.76
C ASP A 463 -29.20 -15.54 20.43
N GLN A 464 -30.18 -16.17 21.09
CA GLN A 464 -31.20 -15.46 21.87
C GLN A 464 -30.58 -14.69 23.05
N LEU A 465 -29.64 -15.31 23.77
CA LEU A 465 -28.91 -14.66 24.87
C LEU A 465 -28.03 -13.51 24.39
N ARG A 466 -27.26 -13.73 23.30
CA ARG A 466 -26.47 -12.68 22.60
C ARG A 466 -27.33 -11.47 22.29
N PHE A 467 -28.48 -11.75 21.70
CA PHE A 467 -29.39 -10.72 21.27
C PHE A 467 -29.99 -9.93 22.44
N ALA A 468 -30.54 -10.63 23.45
CA ALA A 468 -31.14 -10.00 24.63
C ALA A 468 -30.14 -9.12 25.40
N PHE A 469 -28.87 -9.52 25.45
CA PHE A 469 -27.81 -8.72 26.05
C PHE A 469 -27.52 -7.43 25.29
N PHE A 470 -27.25 -7.52 23.98
CA PHE A 470 -26.97 -6.34 23.14
C PHE A 470 -28.12 -5.34 23.23
N TRP A 471 -29.34 -5.87 23.15
CA TRP A 471 -30.57 -5.14 23.29
C TRP A 471 -30.67 -4.35 24.59
N ARG A 472 -30.46 -5.02 25.74
CA ARG A 472 -30.48 -4.38 27.05
C ARG A 472 -29.50 -3.21 27.10
N VAL A 473 -28.26 -3.40 26.63
CA VAL A 473 -27.23 -2.36 26.66
C VAL A 473 -27.55 -1.21 25.71
N MET A 474 -28.13 -1.49 24.54
CA MET A 474 -28.61 -0.46 23.61
C MET A 474 -29.68 0.42 24.26
N LEU A 475 -30.68 -0.20 24.91
CA LEU A 475 -31.70 0.52 25.66
C LEU A 475 -31.11 1.39 26.75
N GLU A 476 -30.15 0.88 27.53
CA GLU A 476 -29.46 1.65 28.58
C GLU A 476 -28.75 2.89 27.99
N VAL A 477 -27.95 2.73 26.93
CA VAL A 477 -27.25 3.85 26.27
C VAL A 477 -28.23 4.87 25.72
N PHE A 478 -29.33 4.40 25.12
CA PHE A 478 -30.35 5.26 24.55
C PHE A 478 -31.07 6.07 25.65
N ILE A 479 -31.46 5.42 26.74
CA ILE A 479 -32.11 6.04 27.91
C ILE A 479 -31.21 7.12 28.52
N GLU A 480 -29.90 6.88 28.62
CA GLU A 480 -28.95 7.86 29.16
C GLU A 480 -28.74 9.07 28.25
N LYS A 481 -28.76 8.89 26.93
CA LYS A 481 -28.56 9.96 25.95
C LYS A 481 -29.79 10.83 25.71
N CYS A 482 -30.97 10.31 26.02
CA CYS A 482 -32.19 11.09 25.99
C CYS A 482 -32.26 11.93 27.27
N ASP A 483 -31.99 13.23 27.15
CA ASP A 483 -32.20 14.18 28.25
C ASP A 483 -33.61 14.03 28.85
N SER A 484 -33.68 14.23 30.17
CA SER A 484 -34.83 14.02 31.05
C SER A 484 -36.22 14.16 30.39
N MET A 485 -37.02 13.08 30.45
CA MET A 485 -38.48 13.06 30.31
C MET A 485 -39.11 13.77 29.08
N SER A 486 -38.47 13.78 27.91
CA SER A 486 -39.15 14.22 26.67
C SER A 486 -40.15 13.16 26.16
N ALA A 487 -41.23 13.59 25.50
CA ALA A 487 -42.19 12.67 24.87
C ALA A 487 -41.53 11.78 23.80
N GLU A 488 -40.43 12.24 23.19
CA GLU A 488 -39.59 11.46 22.27
C GLU A 488 -38.97 10.24 22.94
N ARG A 489 -38.56 10.33 24.22
CA ARG A 489 -38.04 9.17 24.98
C ARG A 489 -39.08 8.05 25.06
N TRP A 490 -40.33 8.39 25.38
CA TRP A 490 -41.42 7.41 25.48
C TRP A 490 -41.84 6.86 24.13
N ALA A 491 -41.87 7.69 23.08
CA ALA A 491 -42.17 7.24 21.73
C ALA A 491 -41.12 6.26 21.18
N ILE A 492 -39.84 6.52 21.45
CA ILE A 492 -38.75 5.65 20.98
C ILE A 492 -38.66 4.39 21.84
N LEU A 493 -38.81 4.48 23.17
CA LEU A 493 -38.91 3.30 24.04
C LEU A 493 -40.11 2.42 23.67
N ALA A 494 -41.27 2.99 23.32
CA ALA A 494 -42.43 2.23 22.88
C ALA A 494 -42.25 1.57 21.51
N ARG A 495 -41.38 2.11 20.64
CA ARG A 495 -41.02 1.51 19.34
C ARG A 495 -39.99 0.40 19.47
N ILE A 496 -39.11 0.50 20.47
CA ILE A 496 -37.99 -0.41 20.67
C ILE A 496 -38.44 -1.53 21.62
N ALA A 497 -38.93 -1.24 22.83
CA ALA A 497 -39.23 -2.24 23.86
C ALA A 497 -40.35 -3.23 23.46
N PRO A 498 -40.12 -4.56 23.58
CA PRO A 498 -41.18 -5.54 23.42
C PRO A 498 -42.22 -5.41 24.53
N THR A 499 -43.46 -5.80 24.24
CA THR A 499 -44.54 -5.82 25.22
C THR A 499 -44.28 -6.86 26.33
N LEU A 500 -44.93 -6.66 27.48
CA LEU A 500 -44.85 -7.60 28.63
C LEU A 500 -45.27 -9.02 28.24
N GLU A 501 -46.27 -9.14 27.36
CA GLU A 501 -46.77 -10.40 26.82
C GLU A 501 -45.70 -11.14 26.00
N GLU A 502 -45.00 -10.43 25.12
CA GLU A 502 -43.88 -10.96 24.32
C GLU A 502 -42.69 -11.37 25.22
N THR A 503 -42.44 -10.61 26.29
CA THR A 503 -41.38 -10.92 27.27
C THR A 503 -41.71 -12.17 28.10
N CYS A 504 -42.97 -12.41 28.42
CA CYS A 504 -43.40 -13.55 29.24
C CYS A 504 -43.29 -14.90 28.52
N VAL A 505 -43.26 -14.91 27.19
CA VAL A 505 -43.08 -16.14 26.39
C VAL A 505 -41.61 -16.58 26.35
N LEU A 506 -40.64 -15.65 26.41
CA LEU A 506 -39.21 -15.95 26.52
C LEU A 506 -38.84 -16.70 27.81
N VAL A 507 -39.58 -16.48 28.90
CA VAL A 507 -39.31 -17.06 30.24
C VAL A 507 -40.00 -18.43 30.43
N ARG A 508 -40.92 -18.81 29.54
CA ARG A 508 -41.78 -20.02 29.68
C ARG A 508 -41.33 -21.21 28.83
N LYS A 509 -40.32 -21.07 27.99
CA LYS A 509 -39.61 -22.19 27.31
C LYS A 509 -38.16 -22.18 27.76
#